data_AF-A0AAV6ZU50-F1
#
_entry.id   AF-A0AAV6ZU50-F1
#
_cell.length_a   1.000
_cell.length_b   1.000
_cell.length_c   1.000
_cell.angle_alpha   90.00
_cell.angle_beta   90.00
_cell.angle_gamma   90.00
#
_symmetry.space_group_name_H-M   'P 1'
#
loop_
_entity.id
_entity.type
_entity.pdbx_description
1 polymer ?
#
loop_
_entity_poly.entity_id
_entity_poly.type
_entity_poly.pdbx_seq_one_letter_code
_entity_poly.pdbx_strand_id
1 'polypeptide(L)'
;MWSATWPKEVRQLAEDFLKDYVHINIGALELSANHNILQIVDVCNDGEKDDKLVRLMEEIMSEKENKTIVFVETKRRCDELTRRLRRDG
;
A
#
# COMPACT_ATOMS: atom_id res chain seq x y z
N MET A 1 15.35 11.16 12.71
CA MET A 1 14.10 10.86 11.97
C MET A 1 14.09 9.37 11.62
N TRP A 2 12.91 8.76 11.51
CA TRP A 2 12.76 7.32 11.18
C TRP A 2 11.79 7.18 10.01
N SER A 3 12.14 6.38 9.01
CA SER A 3 11.26 6.07 7.88
C SER A 3 11.71 4.77 7.22
N ALA A 4 10.74 4.01 6.68
CA ALA A 4 11.02 2.86 5.82
C ALA A 4 11.50 3.28 4.42
N THR A 5 11.26 4.54 4.03
CA THR A 5 11.68 5.10 2.73
C THR A 5 12.43 6.42 2.95
N TRP A 6 13.55 6.60 2.25
CA TRP A 6 14.39 7.80 2.38
C TRP A 6 14.81 8.37 1.01
N PRO A 7 13.85 8.89 0.23
CA PRO A 7 14.07 9.36 -1.13
C PRO A 7 14.88 10.68 -1.15
N LYS A 8 15.47 11.06 -2.29
CA LYS A 8 16.44 12.17 -2.33
C LYS A 8 15.82 13.53 -1.99
N GLU A 9 14.55 13.71 -2.34
CA GLU A 9 13.81 14.97 -2.23
C GLU A 9 13.60 15.39 -0.76
N VAL A 10 13.48 14.43 0.17
CA VAL A 10 13.26 14.71 1.59
C VAL A 10 14.56 14.88 2.38
N ARG A 11 15.70 14.47 1.81
CA ARG A 11 17.00 14.53 2.51
C ARG A 11 17.42 15.96 2.80
N GLN A 12 17.33 16.83 1.79
CA GLN A 12 17.71 18.23 1.92
C GLN A 12 16.81 18.95 2.92
N LEU A 13 15.51 18.69 2.91
CA LEU A 13 14.58 19.24 3.90
C LEU A 13 14.88 18.73 5.32
N ALA A 14 15.30 17.48 5.47
CA ALA A 14 15.64 16.92 6.77
C ALA A 14 16.90 17.58 7.39
N GLU A 15 17.84 18.06 6.56
CA GLU A 15 19.05 18.74 7.02
C GLU A 15 18.76 20.07 7.73
N ASP A 16 17.67 20.77 7.35
CA ASP A 16 17.24 21.99 8.04
C ASP A 16 16.84 21.74 9.51
N PHE A 17 16.51 20.50 9.87
CA PHE A 17 16.05 20.12 11.21
C PHE A 17 17.08 19.28 12.00
N LEU A 18 18.24 18.97 11.42
CA LEU A 18 19.23 18.06 12.00
C LEU A 18 20.62 18.72 12.10
N LYS A 19 21.32 18.49 13.21
CA LYS A 19 22.70 18.97 13.42
C LYS A 19 23.58 17.79 13.84
N ASP A 20 24.75 17.67 13.22
CA ASP A 20 25.75 16.62 13.51
C ASP A 20 25.15 15.21 13.60
N TYR A 21 24.27 14.87 12.65
CA TYR A 21 23.48 13.63 12.68
C TYR A 21 24.21 12.46 12.01
N VAL A 22 23.85 11.24 12.43
CA VAL A 22 24.29 10.00 11.80
C VAL A 22 23.10 9.33 11.13
N HIS A 23 23.28 8.90 9.88
CA HIS A 23 22.29 8.12 9.15
C HIS A 23 22.65 6.64 9.17
N ILE A 24 21.72 5.79 9.58
CA ILE A 24 21.87 4.33 9.58
C ILE A 24 20.75 3.76 8.71
N ASN A 25 21.11 2.86 7.80
CA ASN A 25 20.18 2.13 6.94
C ASN A 25 20.32 0.62 7.18
N ILE A 26 19.19 -0.08 7.21
CA ILE A 26 19.13 -1.54 7.36
C ILE A 26 18.45 -2.11 6.11
N GLY A 27 19.16 -2.95 5.36
CA GLY A 27 18.66 -3.52 4.09
C GLY A 27 19.36 -2.90 2.88
N ALA A 28 18.67 -2.86 1.74
CA ALA A 28 19.20 -2.26 0.52
C ALA A 28 19.16 -0.72 0.62
N LEU A 29 20.14 -0.07 -0.03
CA LEU A 29 20.19 1.40 -0.13
C LEU A 29 19.10 1.96 -1.05
N GLU A 30 18.61 1.13 -1.97
CA GLU A 30 17.49 1.46 -2.85
C GLU A 30 16.15 1.02 -2.24
N LEU A 31 15.05 1.53 -2.78
CA LEU A 31 13.71 1.25 -2.29
C LEU A 31 13.41 -0.27 -2.41
N SER A 32 13.53 -0.99 -1.30
CA SER A 32 13.22 -2.42 -1.23
C SER A 32 11.97 -2.66 -0.39
N ALA A 33 10.96 -3.30 -0.98
CA ALA A 33 9.83 -3.83 -0.22
C ALA A 33 10.28 -5.02 0.64
N ASN A 34 9.54 -5.32 1.71
CA ASN A 34 9.83 -6.47 2.56
C ASN A 34 9.76 -7.78 1.76
N HIS A 35 10.84 -8.57 1.81
CA HIS A 35 10.98 -9.82 1.06
C HIS A 35 9.98 -10.92 1.45
N ASN A 36 9.35 -10.81 2.62
CA ASN A 36 8.34 -11.78 3.06
C ASN A 36 6.95 -11.52 2.45
N ILE A 37 6.78 -10.45 1.67
CA ILE A 37 5.50 -10.11 1.03
C ILE A 37 5.51 -10.63 -0.41
N LEU A 38 4.59 -11.55 -0.72
CA LEU A 38 4.30 -11.93 -2.10
C LEU A 38 3.62 -10.75 -2.81
N GLN A 39 4.25 -10.25 -3.87
CA GLN A 39 3.75 -9.10 -4.63
C GLN A 39 3.20 -9.59 -5.98
N ILE A 40 1.91 -9.34 -6.22
CA ILE A 40 1.22 -9.69 -7.46
C ILE A 40 0.71 -8.40 -8.10
N VAL A 41 0.94 -8.24 -9.41
CA VAL A 41 0.48 -7.08 -10.18
C VAL A 41 -0.47 -7.57 -11.27
N ASP A 42 -1.72 -7.10 -11.22
CA ASP A 42 -2.74 -7.37 -12.23
C ASP A 42 -2.95 -6.11 -13.09
N VAL A 43 -2.59 -6.19 -14.38
CA VAL A 43 -2.75 -5.09 -15.34
C VAL A 43 -4.15 -5.16 -15.93
N CYS A 44 -4.96 -4.16 -15.65
CA CYS A 44 -6.35 -4.08 -16.10
C CYS A 44 -6.79 -2.64 -16.39
N ASN A 45 -7.91 -2.50 -17.07
CA ASN A 45 -8.57 -1.23 -17.29
C ASN A 45 -9.34 -0.78 -16.04
N ASP A 46 -9.58 0.53 -15.89
CA ASP A 46 -10.21 1.06 -14.67
C ASP A 46 -11.61 0.50 -14.42
N GLY A 47 -12.39 0.23 -15.48
CA GLY A 47 -13.72 -0.37 -15.38
C GLY A 47 -13.74 -1.84 -14.95
N GLU A 48 -12.60 -2.54 -14.99
CA GLU A 48 -12.49 -3.96 -14.64
C GLU A 48 -12.11 -4.17 -13.16
N LYS A 49 -11.63 -3.11 -12.50
CA LYS A 49 -11.09 -3.21 -11.13
C LYS A 49 -12.12 -3.67 -10.12
N ASP A 50 -13.36 -3.20 -10.26
CA ASP A 50 -14.40 -3.53 -9.29
C ASP A 50 -14.77 -5.02 -9.35
N ASP A 51 -14.96 -5.58 -10.55
CA ASP A 51 -15.28 -6.99 -10.72
C ASP A 51 -14.11 -7.90 -10.34
N LYS A 52 -12.88 -7.49 -10.64
CA LYS A 52 -11.65 -8.18 -10.19
C LYS A 52 -11.52 -8.18 -8.67
N LEU A 53 -11.81 -7.05 -8.02
CA LEU A 53 -11.76 -6.95 -6.56
C LEU A 53 -12.79 -7.86 -5.89
N VAL A 54 -14.02 -7.92 -6.41
CA VAL A 54 -15.06 -8.82 -5.85
C VAL A 54 -14.60 -10.27 -5.91
N ARG A 55 -14.09 -10.73 -7.07
CA ARG A 55 -13.57 -12.11 -7.22
C ARG A 55 -12.40 -12.39 -6.26
N LEU A 56 -11.47 -11.45 -6.14
CA LEU A 56 -10.34 -11.59 -5.21
C LEU A 56 -10.81 -11.66 -3.76
N MET A 57 -11.82 -10.87 -3.39
CA MET A 57 -12.39 -10.91 -2.04
C MET A 57 -13.13 -12.23 -1.77
N GLU A 58 -13.84 -12.80 -2.75
CA GLU A 58 -14.47 -14.13 -2.61
C GLU A 58 -13.44 -15.23 -2.32
N GLU A 59 -12.31 -15.21 -3.04
CA GLU A 59 -11.19 -16.14 -2.82
C GLU A 59 -10.59 -15.96 -1.41
N ILE A 60 -10.26 -14.72 -1.03
CA ILE A 60 -9.65 -14.44 0.29
C ILE A 60 -10.61 -14.78 1.44
N MET A 61 -11.90 -14.46 1.31
CA MET A 61 -12.89 -14.73 2.36
C MET A 61 -13.12 -16.22 2.60
N SER A 62 -12.78 -17.08 1.63
CA SER A 62 -12.83 -18.53 1.80
C SER A 62 -11.73 -19.07 2.72
N GLU A 63 -10.68 -18.29 2.99
CA GLU A 63 -9.59 -18.66 3.89
C GLU A 63 -9.89 -18.34 5.36
N LYS A 64 -9.27 -19.12 6.27
CA LYS A 64 -9.40 -18.91 7.72
C LYS A 64 -8.78 -17.58 8.19
N GLU A 65 -7.69 -17.17 7.55
CA GLU A 65 -6.99 -15.91 7.83
C GLU A 65 -7.22 -14.92 6.69
N ASN A 66 -8.31 -14.16 6.78
CA ASN A 66 -8.81 -13.33 5.68
C ASN A 66 -8.81 -11.82 5.96
N LYS A 67 -8.04 -11.37 6.96
CA LYS A 67 -7.92 -9.94 7.28
C LYS A 67 -7.27 -9.19 6.12
N THR A 68 -8.02 -8.25 5.55
CA THR A 68 -7.63 -7.56 4.32
C THR A 68 -7.73 -6.04 4.50
N ILE A 69 -6.76 -5.31 3.94
CA ILE A 69 -6.80 -3.85 3.81
C ILE A 69 -6.79 -3.51 2.33
N VAL A 70 -7.79 -2.77 1.87
CA VAL A 70 -7.89 -2.28 0.49
C VAL A 70 -7.60 -0.79 0.48
N PHE A 71 -6.55 -0.38 -0.23
CA PHE A 71 -6.20 1.03 -0.41
C PHE A 71 -6.80 1.58 -1.70
N VAL A 72 -7.32 2.80 -1.62
CA VAL A 72 -7.85 3.56 -2.75
C VAL A 72 -7.34 5.00 -2.70
N GLU A 73 -7.32 5.65 -3.85
CA GLU A 73 -6.68 6.97 -3.99
C GLU A 73 -7.45 8.11 -3.33
N THR A 74 -8.79 8.11 -3.40
CA THR A 74 -9.62 9.21 -2.91
C THR A 74 -10.59 8.77 -1.82
N LYS A 75 -10.89 9.69 -0.89
CA LYS A 75 -11.92 9.49 0.15
C LYS A 75 -13.27 9.11 -0.45
N ARG A 76 -13.64 9.78 -1.55
CA ARG A 76 -14.88 9.50 -2.28
C ARG A 76 -14.93 8.07 -2.81
N ARG A 77 -13.87 7.58 -3.46
CA ARG A 77 -13.80 6.18 -3.92
C ARG A 77 -13.85 5.19 -2.76
N CYS A 78 -13.26 5.54 -1.61
CA CYS A 78 -13.32 4.70 -0.40
C CYS A 78 -14.77 4.52 0.08
N ASP A 79 -15.52 5.61 0.16
CA ASP A 79 -16.92 5.58 0.57
C ASP A 79 -17.79 4.82 -0.44
N GLU A 80 -17.61 5.08 -1.74
CA GLU A 80 -18.34 4.41 -2.81
C GLU A 80 -18.09 2.89 -2.83
N LEU A 81 -16.81 2.48 -2.76
CA LEU A 81 -16.41 1.08 -2.72
C LEU A 81 -16.97 0.38 -1.46
N THR A 82 -16.83 1.01 -0.30
CA THR A 82 -17.35 0.46 0.97
C THR A 82 -18.86 0.25 0.92
N ARG A 83 -19.62 1.22 0.37
CA ARG A 83 -21.08 1.10 0.22
C ARG A 83 -21.46 -0.03 -0.72
N ARG A 84 -20.74 -0.19 -1.83
CA ARG A 84 -20.99 -1.28 -2.79
C ARG A 84 -20.74 -2.65 -2.15
N LEU A 85 -19.57 -2.85 -1.53
CA LEU A 85 -19.23 -4.11 -0.88
C LEU A 85 -20.19 -4.50 0.26
N ARG A 86 -20.70 -3.51 1.02
CA ARG A 86 -21.71 -3.75 2.06
C ARG A 86 -23.12 -4.01 1.55
N ARG A 87 -23.41 -3.66 0.30
CA ARG A 87 -24.72 -3.92 -0.32
C ARG A 87 -24.77 -5.32 -0.93
N ASP A 88 -23.64 -5.78 -1.44
CA ASP A 88 -23.51 -7.07 -2.11
C ASP A 88 -23.21 -8.23 -1.13
N GLY A 89 -22.90 -7.92 0.15
CA GLY A 89 -22.74 -8.88 1.25
C GLY A 89 -23.88 -8.82 2.26
#